data_AF-A0A6A5KPN0-F1
#
_entry.id   AF-A0A6A5KPN0-F1
#
_cell.length_a   1.000
_cell.length_b   1.000
_cell.length_c   1.000
_cell.angle_alpha   90.00
_cell.angle_beta   90.00
_cell.angle_gamma   90.00
#
_symmetry.space_group_name_H-M   'P 1'
#
loop_
_entity.id
_entity.type
_entity.pdbx_description
1 polymer ?
#
loop_
_entity_poly.entity_id
_entity_poly.type
_entity_poly.pdbx_seq_one_letter_code
_entity_poly.pdbx_strand_id
1 'polypeptide(L)'
;MVSYDECGVSVKNDGFRRVYRRMRRQANFDNDIRYIYEEAAFSLAGDRQTRILPVVLSEILFIGGWVISLVKAASSEPGPTNWVNVEAQSIAISALFLWVTATVVIGSLIGASQTEDMVPRILHTMENDLGSFQGRNDRRPSTRERVETVWCPRSVHRARTGGTYSWRPDKWKGTRTKLGVSRAAVFASSLVAVIVVGISFSVAALLSYLVAPQGFSCRHIPETIVFAIWLLSFAVETVCEIYLGRRLFWTIFWKDALSALSIVAIILLIQWGIMNRCSCWSRWGSTGLHLPQMTGLKGNLMHFIRHVAPWIVLAAIVLHLRLCVAVVWKYWDAFRVFIQRDDGASNLGWERSGR
;
A
#
# COMPACT_ATOMS: atom_id res chain seq x y z
N MET A 1 -16.59 -4.50 15.71
CA MET A 1 -15.83 -5.78 15.83
C MET A 1 -14.38 -5.62 15.43
N VAL A 2 -14.05 -5.12 14.22
CA VAL A 2 -12.64 -4.90 13.80
C VAL A 2 -11.86 -4.07 14.83
N SER A 3 -12.46 -2.99 15.32
CA SER A 3 -11.84 -2.09 16.31
C SER A 3 -11.49 -2.74 17.65
N TYR A 4 -12.16 -3.84 18.05
CA TYR A 4 -11.76 -4.61 19.24
C TYR A 4 -10.49 -5.42 18.99
N ASP A 5 -10.32 -5.95 17.78
CA ASP A 5 -9.09 -6.64 17.39
C ASP A 5 -7.92 -5.64 17.32
N GLU A 6 -8.18 -4.39 16.88
CA GLU A 6 -7.17 -3.32 16.90
C GLU A 6 -6.65 -3.07 18.31
N CYS A 7 -7.52 -3.12 19.32
CA CYS A 7 -7.15 -3.00 20.73
C CYS A 7 -6.51 -4.26 21.32
N GLY A 8 -6.29 -5.33 20.54
CA GLY A 8 -5.74 -6.58 21.03
C GLY A 8 -6.67 -7.37 21.96
N VAL A 9 -7.96 -7.02 21.99
CA VAL A 9 -8.95 -7.63 22.90
C VAL A 9 -9.90 -8.56 22.15
N SER A 10 -9.35 -9.33 21.21
CA SER A 10 -10.09 -10.26 20.35
C SER A 10 -10.87 -11.33 21.12
N VAL A 11 -10.45 -11.69 22.33
CA VAL A 11 -11.19 -12.61 23.22
C VAL A 11 -12.50 -11.97 23.71
N LYS A 12 -12.49 -10.67 24.05
CA LYS A 12 -13.73 -9.94 24.38
C LYS A 12 -14.64 -9.81 23.17
N ASN A 13 -14.08 -9.69 21.96
CA ASN A 13 -14.87 -9.65 20.72
C ASN A 13 -15.74 -10.90 20.55
N ASP A 14 -15.27 -12.10 20.90
CA ASP A 14 -16.09 -13.33 20.85
C ASP A 14 -17.24 -13.31 21.88
N GLY A 15 -17.00 -12.80 23.08
CA GLY A 15 -18.03 -12.57 24.09
C GLY A 15 -19.08 -11.57 23.59
N PHE A 16 -18.62 -10.43 23.11
CA PHE A 16 -19.44 -9.36 22.56
C PHE A 16 -20.26 -9.83 21.35
N ARG A 17 -19.67 -10.60 20.43
CA ARG A 17 -20.36 -11.17 19.27
C ARG A 17 -21.47 -12.13 19.66
N ARG A 18 -21.26 -12.94 20.71
CA ARG A 18 -22.31 -13.81 21.27
C ARG A 18 -23.44 -13.00 21.91
N VAL A 19 -23.10 -11.97 22.68
CA VAL A 19 -24.08 -11.06 23.30
C VAL A 19 -24.88 -10.33 22.23
N TYR A 20 -24.22 -9.74 21.23
CA TYR A 20 -24.86 -9.09 20.09
C TYR A 20 -25.82 -10.03 19.34
N ARG A 21 -25.38 -11.26 19.02
CA ARG A 21 -26.25 -12.25 18.37
C ARG A 21 -27.47 -12.61 19.21
N ARG A 22 -27.33 -12.61 20.54
CA ARG A 22 -28.45 -12.85 21.46
C ARG A 22 -29.40 -11.65 21.48
N MET A 23 -28.87 -10.44 21.62
CA MET A 23 -29.64 -9.19 21.58
C MET A 23 -30.41 -9.06 20.27
N ARG A 24 -29.77 -9.36 19.13
CA ARG A 24 -30.39 -9.31 17.80
C ARG A 24 -31.63 -10.22 17.64
N ARG A 25 -31.80 -11.22 18.52
CA ARG A 25 -32.99 -12.09 18.52
C ARG A 25 -34.13 -11.56 19.40
N GLN A 26 -33.91 -10.50 20.17
CA GLN A 26 -34.94 -9.87 20.99
C GLN A 26 -35.83 -8.99 20.12
N ALA A 27 -37.14 -8.99 20.41
CA ALA A 27 -38.12 -8.24 19.63
C ALA A 27 -37.85 -6.72 19.59
N ASN A 28 -37.22 -6.19 20.64
CA ASN A 28 -36.97 -4.76 20.78
C ASN A 28 -35.60 -4.32 20.24
N PHE A 29 -34.82 -5.22 19.63
CA PHE A 29 -33.47 -4.91 19.17
C PHE A 29 -33.41 -3.72 18.22
N ASP A 30 -34.32 -3.70 17.24
CA ASP A 30 -34.32 -2.68 16.19
C ASP A 30 -34.64 -1.28 16.71
N ASN A 31 -35.48 -1.18 17.74
CA ASN A 31 -35.88 0.11 18.30
C ASN A 31 -34.88 0.62 19.37
N ASP A 32 -34.37 -0.29 20.20
CA ASP A 32 -33.71 0.13 21.44
C ASP A 32 -32.19 -0.04 21.42
N ILE A 33 -31.67 -0.99 20.63
CA ILE A 33 -30.26 -1.38 20.69
C ILE A 33 -29.53 -1.03 19.40
N ARG A 34 -30.22 -1.14 18.26
CA ARG A 34 -29.65 -0.93 16.94
C ARG A 34 -28.99 0.45 16.80
N TYR A 35 -29.62 1.51 17.31
CA TYR A 35 -29.07 2.86 17.22
C TYR A 35 -27.71 2.98 17.91
N ILE A 36 -27.49 2.31 19.05
CA ILE A 36 -26.21 2.35 19.78
C ILE A 36 -25.09 1.76 18.92
N TYR A 37 -25.38 0.67 18.21
CA TYR A 37 -24.44 0.02 17.30
C TYR A 37 -24.16 0.85 16.06
N GLU A 38 -25.21 1.44 15.47
CA GLU A 38 -25.09 2.29 14.29
C GLU A 38 -24.30 3.56 14.62
N GLU A 39 -24.61 4.23 15.73
CA GLU A 39 -23.90 5.41 16.22
C GLU A 39 -22.41 5.13 16.47
N ALA A 40 -22.09 4.01 17.14
CA ALA A 40 -20.72 3.61 17.36
C ALA A 40 -20.00 3.25 16.06
N ALA A 41 -20.70 2.63 15.10
CA ALA A 41 -20.13 2.30 13.80
C ALA A 41 -19.88 3.56 12.96
N PHE A 42 -20.81 4.52 12.95
CA PHE A 42 -20.65 5.81 12.27
C PHE A 42 -19.54 6.64 12.90
N SER A 43 -19.50 6.71 14.23
CA SER A 43 -18.41 7.37 14.96
C SER A 43 -17.04 6.77 14.62
N LEU A 44 -16.94 5.43 14.53
CA LEU A 44 -15.69 4.74 14.15
C LEU A 44 -15.32 4.93 12.68
N ALA A 45 -16.31 5.06 11.79
CA ALA A 45 -16.07 5.35 10.38
C ALA A 45 -15.61 6.82 10.20
N GLY A 46 -16.26 7.74 10.91
CA GLY A 46 -16.00 9.17 10.89
C GLY A 46 -14.67 9.61 11.49
N ASP A 47 -14.20 8.90 12.53
CA ASP A 47 -12.87 9.11 13.12
C ASP A 47 -11.71 8.79 12.15
N ARG A 48 -11.97 8.28 10.95
CA ARG A 48 -10.90 7.99 9.99
C ARG A 48 -10.46 9.24 9.26
N GLN A 49 -9.17 9.55 9.34
CA GLN A 49 -8.57 10.59 8.52
C GLN A 49 -8.19 9.99 7.17
N THR A 50 -9.01 10.19 6.14
CA THR A 50 -8.60 9.91 4.76
C THR A 50 -7.70 11.06 4.28
N ARG A 51 -6.40 10.81 4.16
CA ARG A 51 -5.44 11.80 3.63
C ARG A 51 -5.40 11.74 2.09
N ILE A 52 -6.57 11.78 1.46
CA ILE A 52 -6.70 11.62 0.00
C ILE A 52 -6.07 12.80 -0.74
N LEU A 53 -6.33 14.04 -0.32
CA LEU A 53 -5.80 15.23 -1.00
C LEU A 53 -4.27 15.26 -1.13
N PRO A 54 -3.47 15.12 -0.05
CA PRO A 54 -2.01 15.13 -0.18
C PRO A 54 -1.51 13.96 -1.02
N VAL A 55 -2.19 12.80 -0.97
CA VAL A 55 -1.83 11.63 -1.77
C VAL A 55 -2.09 11.88 -3.25
N VAL A 56 -3.28 12.37 -3.62
CA VAL A 56 -3.59 12.76 -5.00
C VAL A 56 -2.59 13.79 -5.52
N LEU A 57 -2.21 14.77 -4.70
CA LEU A 57 -1.18 15.74 -5.07
C LEU A 57 0.19 15.08 -5.28
N SER A 58 0.63 14.20 -4.39
CA SER A 58 1.87 13.44 -4.54
C SER A 58 1.87 12.59 -5.81
N GLU A 59 0.75 11.95 -6.15
CA GLU A 59 0.61 11.17 -7.38
C GLU A 59 0.68 12.03 -8.65
N ILE A 60 -0.01 13.18 -8.65
CA ILE A 60 0.07 14.14 -9.75
C ILE A 60 1.50 14.64 -9.94
N LEU A 61 2.21 14.94 -8.84
CA LEU A 61 3.61 15.36 -8.90
C LEU A 61 4.53 14.23 -9.38
N PHE A 62 4.31 12.98 -8.96
CA PHE A 62 5.09 11.84 -9.41
C PHE A 62 4.91 11.58 -10.92
N ILE A 63 3.66 11.50 -11.39
CA ILE A 63 3.33 11.32 -12.81
C ILE A 63 3.80 12.53 -13.63
N GLY A 64 3.60 13.75 -13.11
CA GLY A 64 4.08 14.98 -13.74
C GLY A 64 5.60 15.02 -13.87
N GLY A 65 6.33 14.57 -12.84
CA GLY A 65 7.78 14.44 -12.87
C GLY A 65 8.27 13.52 -13.98
N TRP A 66 7.60 12.39 -14.21
CA TRP A 66 7.89 11.51 -15.34
C TRP A 66 7.68 12.15 -16.70
N VAL A 67 6.55 12.85 -16.87
CA VAL A 67 6.26 13.57 -18.12
C VAL A 67 7.32 14.63 -18.37
N ILE A 68 7.71 15.39 -17.35
CA ILE A 68 8.78 16.40 -17.45
C ILE A 68 10.11 15.73 -17.82
N SER A 69 10.48 14.61 -17.19
CA SER A 69 11.70 13.85 -17.53
C SER A 69 11.67 13.34 -18.98
N LEU A 70 10.55 12.83 -19.46
CA LEU A 70 10.38 12.40 -20.86
C LEU A 70 10.51 13.57 -21.84
N VAL A 71 9.83 14.68 -21.57
CA VAL A 71 9.90 15.89 -22.41
C VAL A 71 11.32 16.42 -22.44
N LYS A 72 11.98 16.52 -21.28
CA LYS A 72 13.39 16.93 -21.16
C LYS A 72 14.31 16.00 -21.95
N ALA A 73 14.13 14.69 -21.86
CA ALA A 73 14.92 13.72 -22.61
C ALA A 73 14.67 13.83 -24.13
N ALA A 74 13.43 14.10 -24.54
CA ALA A 74 13.03 14.25 -25.94
C ALA A 74 13.53 15.56 -26.58
N SER A 75 13.58 16.65 -25.81
CA SER A 75 14.03 17.97 -26.26
C SER A 75 15.56 18.12 -26.18
N SER A 76 16.22 17.30 -25.37
CA SER A 76 17.65 17.31 -25.19
C SER A 76 18.39 16.83 -26.44
N GLU A 77 19.34 17.64 -26.94
CA GLU A 77 20.28 17.19 -27.95
C GLU A 77 21.42 16.40 -27.29
N PRO A 78 21.70 15.15 -27.73
CA PRO A 78 22.85 14.38 -27.27
C PRO A 78 24.15 15.13 -27.52
N GLY A 79 24.95 15.30 -26.47
CA GLY A 79 26.23 16.02 -26.49
C GLY A 79 27.16 15.59 -25.35
N PRO A 80 28.40 16.09 -25.27
CA PRO A 80 29.36 15.71 -24.24
C PRO A 80 28.92 16.10 -22.82
N THR A 81 28.07 17.12 -22.70
CA THR A 81 27.49 17.60 -21.44
C THR A 81 26.08 17.04 -21.18
N ASN A 82 25.47 16.37 -22.16
CA ASN A 82 24.08 15.93 -22.10
C ASN A 82 23.94 14.44 -22.44
N TRP A 83 23.76 13.65 -21.38
CA TRP A 83 23.71 12.19 -21.43
C TRP A 83 22.25 11.71 -21.48
N VAL A 84 21.62 11.88 -22.64
CA VAL A 84 20.20 11.54 -22.87
C VAL A 84 19.85 10.09 -22.53
N ASN A 85 20.82 9.19 -22.65
CA ASN A 85 20.72 7.79 -22.24
C ASN A 85 20.60 7.59 -20.71
N VAL A 86 21.22 8.47 -19.90
CA VAL A 86 21.13 8.43 -18.43
C VAL A 86 19.72 8.83 -18.02
N GLU A 87 19.16 9.83 -18.70
CA GLU A 87 17.75 10.24 -18.51
C GLU A 87 16.79 9.09 -18.87
N ALA A 88 17.01 8.42 -20.01
CA ALA A 88 16.21 7.24 -20.39
C ALA A 88 16.30 6.11 -19.34
N GLN A 89 17.49 5.85 -18.80
CA GLN A 89 17.68 4.88 -17.73
C GLN A 89 17.01 5.34 -16.42
N SER A 90 17.02 6.64 -16.10
CA SER A 90 16.34 7.17 -14.92
C SER A 90 14.83 6.99 -15.01
N ILE A 91 14.25 7.13 -16.21
CA ILE A 91 12.84 6.83 -16.49
C ILE A 91 12.56 5.34 -16.27
N ALA A 92 13.43 4.45 -16.79
CA ALA A 92 13.29 3.00 -16.59
C ALA A 92 13.36 2.61 -15.10
N ILE A 93 14.32 3.15 -14.34
CA ILE A 93 14.43 2.91 -12.89
C ILE A 93 13.21 3.44 -12.14
N SER A 94 12.70 4.59 -12.53
CA SER A 94 11.50 5.16 -11.93
C SER A 94 10.29 4.25 -12.18
N ALA A 95 10.24 3.54 -13.32
CA ALA A 95 9.18 2.58 -13.62
C ALA A 95 9.06 1.41 -12.65
N LEU A 96 10.15 1.06 -11.95
CA LEU A 96 10.11 0.11 -10.84
C LEU A 96 9.14 0.56 -9.74
N PHE A 97 8.97 1.87 -9.53
CA PHE A 97 8.16 2.43 -8.46
C PHE A 97 6.71 2.70 -8.85
N LEU A 98 6.29 2.35 -10.07
CA LEU A 98 4.90 2.55 -10.49
C LEU A 98 3.89 1.85 -9.57
N TRP A 99 4.17 0.65 -9.08
CA TRP A 99 3.26 -0.04 -8.14
C TRP A 99 3.08 0.70 -6.80
N VAL A 100 4.02 1.56 -6.41
CA VAL A 100 3.94 2.35 -5.17
C VAL A 100 2.76 3.31 -5.27
N THR A 101 2.54 3.92 -6.43
CA THR A 101 1.41 4.83 -6.69
C THR A 101 0.07 4.17 -6.33
N ALA A 102 -0.13 2.96 -6.86
CA ALA A 102 -1.31 2.16 -6.61
C ALA A 102 -1.51 1.86 -5.12
N THR A 103 -0.43 1.50 -4.46
CA THR A 103 -0.43 1.11 -3.04
C THR A 103 -0.71 2.31 -2.13
N VAL A 104 -0.12 3.47 -2.43
CA VAL A 104 -0.31 4.71 -1.67
C VAL A 104 -1.73 5.22 -1.83
N VAL A 105 -2.28 5.23 -3.05
CA VAL A 105 -3.68 5.59 -3.30
C VAL A 105 -4.63 4.70 -2.51
N ILE A 106 -4.47 3.37 -2.63
CA ILE A 106 -5.32 2.41 -1.90
C ILE A 106 -5.17 2.58 -0.38
N GLY A 107 -3.94 2.74 0.12
CA GLY A 107 -3.68 2.96 1.55
C GLY A 107 -4.32 4.25 2.07
N SER A 108 -4.31 5.32 1.27
CA SER A 108 -4.90 6.62 1.64
C SER A 108 -6.43 6.58 1.75
N LEU A 109 -7.06 5.76 0.90
CA LEU A 109 -8.52 5.55 0.89
C LEU A 109 -8.99 4.75 2.11
N ILE A 110 -8.19 3.78 2.57
CA ILE A 110 -8.48 3.03 3.80
C ILE A 110 -8.34 3.93 5.03
N GLY A 111 -7.36 4.84 5.02
CA GLY A 111 -7.14 5.82 6.09
C GLY A 111 -6.58 5.21 7.38
N ALA A 112 -6.46 6.05 8.40
CA ALA A 112 -6.10 5.68 9.76
C ALA A 112 -6.98 6.46 10.76
N SER A 113 -7.11 5.98 12.00
CA SER A 113 -7.80 6.75 13.05
C SER A 113 -7.11 8.10 13.25
N GLN A 114 -7.89 9.18 13.34
CA GLN A 114 -7.38 10.55 13.53
C GLN A 114 -6.52 10.66 14.79
N THR A 115 -6.94 9.98 15.87
CA THR A 115 -6.17 9.94 17.12
C THR A 115 -6.14 8.53 17.70
N GLU A 116 -5.13 8.25 18.55
CA GLU A 116 -5.02 6.95 19.22
C GLU A 116 -6.16 6.69 20.23
N ASP A 117 -6.79 7.75 20.74
CA ASP A 117 -7.75 7.68 21.84
C ASP A 117 -9.21 7.59 21.38
N MET A 118 -9.51 7.85 20.10
CA MET A 118 -10.89 7.89 19.62
C MET A 118 -11.52 6.51 19.54
N VAL A 119 -10.84 5.51 18.98
CA VAL A 119 -11.35 4.13 18.95
C VAL A 119 -11.67 3.61 20.36
N PRO A 120 -10.77 3.71 21.36
CA PRO A 120 -11.08 3.36 22.74
C PRO A 120 -12.28 4.13 23.31
N ARG A 121 -12.34 5.44 23.07
CA ARG A 121 -13.42 6.29 23.56
C ARG A 121 -14.77 5.87 22.99
N ILE A 122 -14.87 5.61 21.68
CA ILE A 122 -16.11 5.24 21.02
C ILE A 122 -16.59 3.87 21.51
N LEU A 123 -15.70 2.87 21.54
CA LEU A 123 -16.06 1.54 22.00
C LEU A 123 -16.48 1.53 23.48
N HIS A 124 -15.84 2.31 24.34
CA HIS A 124 -16.28 2.45 25.73
C HIS A 124 -17.64 3.15 25.86
N THR A 125 -17.93 4.12 25.00
CA THR A 125 -19.24 4.79 24.98
C THR A 125 -20.32 3.77 24.64
N MET A 126 -20.09 3.00 23.58
CA MET A 126 -20.96 1.89 23.18
C MET A 126 -21.15 0.86 24.31
N GLU A 127 -20.08 0.45 25.01
CA GLU A 127 -20.19 -0.50 26.13
C GLU A 127 -21.00 0.06 27.30
N ASN A 128 -20.80 1.34 27.63
CA ASN A 128 -21.54 2.02 28.68
C ASN A 128 -23.02 2.16 28.34
N ASP A 129 -23.34 2.51 27.10
CA ASP A 129 -24.73 2.69 26.63
C ASP A 129 -25.46 1.34 26.53
N LEU A 130 -24.75 0.27 26.18
CA LEU A 130 -25.29 -1.09 26.27
C LEU A 130 -25.50 -1.55 27.72
N GLY A 131 -24.60 -1.14 28.64
CA GLY A 131 -24.70 -1.44 30.07
C GLY A 131 -25.92 -0.75 30.71
N SER A 132 -26.10 0.55 30.44
CA SER A 132 -27.25 1.31 30.93
C SER A 132 -28.57 0.74 30.41
N PHE A 133 -28.61 0.32 29.14
CA PHE A 133 -29.77 -0.37 28.58
C PHE A 133 -30.09 -1.70 29.28
N GLN A 134 -29.07 -2.43 29.75
CA GLN A 134 -29.24 -3.65 30.54
C GLN A 134 -29.60 -3.40 32.01
N GLY A 135 -29.84 -2.14 32.41
CA GLY A 135 -30.09 -1.75 33.79
C GLY A 135 -28.85 -1.76 34.68
N ARG A 136 -27.64 -1.83 34.09
CA ARG A 136 -26.40 -1.60 34.83
C ARG A 136 -26.12 -0.12 34.89
N ASN A 137 -26.30 0.47 36.06
CA ASN A 137 -25.89 1.85 36.34
C ASN A 137 -24.39 1.90 36.68
N ASP A 138 -23.56 1.35 35.79
CA ASP A 138 -22.13 1.50 35.91
C ASP A 138 -21.76 2.95 35.57
N ARG A 139 -21.00 3.61 36.45
CA ARG A 139 -20.50 4.95 36.17
C ARG A 139 -19.55 4.88 34.98
N ARG A 140 -19.77 5.75 33.98
CA ARG A 140 -18.86 5.84 32.83
C ARG A 140 -17.41 6.05 33.32
N PRO A 141 -16.46 5.17 32.98
CA PRO A 141 -15.12 5.23 33.52
C PRO A 141 -14.43 6.52 33.09
N SER A 142 -13.69 7.12 34.02
CA SER A 142 -12.97 8.36 33.73
C SER A 142 -11.88 8.14 32.68
N THR A 143 -11.41 9.19 32.00
CA THR A 143 -10.26 9.07 31.08
C THR A 143 -9.03 8.47 31.77
N ARG A 144 -8.81 8.83 33.05
CA ARG A 144 -7.73 8.29 33.86
C ARG A 144 -7.89 6.79 34.10
N GLU A 145 -9.08 6.37 34.53
CA GLU A 145 -9.40 4.96 34.76
C GLU A 145 -9.26 4.12 33.49
N ARG A 146 -9.60 4.66 32.32
CA ARG A 146 -9.40 3.99 31.02
C ARG A 146 -7.93 3.76 30.69
N VAL A 147 -7.08 4.72 31.03
CA VAL A 147 -5.62 4.60 30.87
C VAL A 147 -5.05 3.59 31.87
N GLU A 148 -5.52 3.64 33.12
CA GLU A 148 -5.08 2.74 34.20
C GLU A 148 -5.49 1.28 33.96
N THR A 149 -6.69 1.05 33.40
CA THR A 149 -7.19 -0.29 33.08
C THR A 149 -6.58 -0.89 31.82
N VAL A 150 -5.77 -0.12 31.07
CA VAL A 150 -5.10 -0.53 29.81
C VAL A 150 -6.08 -1.25 28.87
N TRP A 151 -7.32 -0.74 28.79
CA TRP A 151 -8.39 -1.43 28.06
C TRP A 151 -8.07 -1.56 26.56
N CYS A 152 -7.42 -0.54 26.00
CA CYS A 152 -6.83 -0.56 24.67
C CYS A 152 -5.40 -0.02 24.75
N PRO A 153 -4.38 -0.86 24.51
CA PRO A 153 -3.00 -0.43 24.61
C PRO A 153 -2.65 0.51 23.44
N ARG A 154 -1.97 1.61 23.76
CA ARG A 154 -1.61 2.68 22.81
C ARG A 154 -0.44 2.31 21.90
N SER A 155 -0.21 3.13 20.88
CA SER A 155 0.98 3.15 20.03
C SER A 155 1.44 1.78 19.49
N VAL A 156 2.66 1.35 19.86
CA VAL A 156 3.34 0.15 19.35
C VAL A 156 2.54 -1.11 19.61
N HIS A 157 1.78 -1.17 20.70
CA HIS A 157 0.94 -2.34 20.98
C HIS A 157 -0.22 -2.47 20.00
N ARG A 158 -0.87 -1.36 19.63
CA ARG A 158 -1.90 -1.34 18.59
C ARG A 158 -1.33 -1.73 17.23
N ALA A 159 -0.11 -1.29 16.90
CA ALA A 159 0.58 -1.76 15.70
C ALA A 159 0.86 -3.27 15.76
N ARG A 160 1.28 -3.81 16.91
CA ARG A 160 1.52 -5.25 17.10
C ARG A 160 0.27 -6.13 16.97
N THR A 161 -0.91 -5.58 17.19
CA THR A 161 -2.20 -6.30 17.10
C THR A 161 -2.88 -6.13 15.74
N GLY A 162 -2.28 -5.34 14.84
CA GLY A 162 -2.86 -5.05 13.51
C GLY A 162 -3.92 -3.95 13.53
N GLY A 163 -3.80 -3.00 14.47
CA GLY A 163 -4.62 -1.79 14.51
C GLY A 163 -4.31 -0.77 13.41
N THR A 164 -3.28 -1.03 12.60
CA THR A 164 -2.98 -0.33 11.35
C THR A 164 -3.53 -1.16 10.19
N TYR A 165 -4.49 -0.66 9.42
CA TYR A 165 -5.17 -1.47 8.40
C TYR A 165 -4.25 -2.03 7.31
N SER A 166 -3.16 -1.33 7.01
CA SER A 166 -2.12 -1.77 6.06
C SER A 166 -1.20 -2.86 6.62
N TRP A 167 -1.30 -3.17 7.92
CA TRP A 167 -0.38 -4.06 8.62
C TRP A 167 -1.14 -5.06 9.49
N ARG A 168 -0.94 -6.35 9.21
CA ARG A 168 -1.63 -7.42 9.95
C ARG A 168 -0.69 -8.59 10.25
N PRO A 169 -0.07 -8.62 11.44
CA PRO A 169 1.05 -9.51 11.77
C PRO A 169 0.69 -11.00 11.88
N ASP A 170 -0.60 -11.33 11.89
CA ASP A 170 -1.09 -12.71 12.03
C ASP A 170 -1.82 -13.20 10.76
N LYS A 171 -1.50 -12.64 9.59
CA LYS A 171 -2.23 -12.98 8.36
C LYS A 171 -2.08 -14.43 7.89
N TRP A 172 -0.95 -15.05 8.20
CA TRP A 172 -0.66 -16.45 7.87
C TRP A 172 -0.94 -17.43 9.02
N LYS A 173 -1.18 -16.95 10.24
CA LYS A 173 -1.45 -17.83 11.39
C LYS A 173 -2.85 -18.44 11.27
N GLY A 174 -2.94 -19.74 11.54
CA GLY A 174 -4.16 -20.56 11.34
C GLY A 174 -5.39 -20.11 12.13
N THR A 175 -5.26 -19.18 13.08
CA THR A 175 -6.34 -18.60 13.90
C THR A 175 -7.43 -17.88 13.07
N ARG A 176 -7.19 -17.64 11.77
CA ARG A 176 -8.08 -16.94 10.84
C ARG A 176 -9.35 -17.69 10.40
N THR A 177 -9.54 -18.95 10.78
CA THR A 177 -10.83 -19.64 10.56
C THR A 177 -12.03 -18.88 11.13
N LYS A 178 -11.83 -17.98 12.12
CA LYS A 178 -12.91 -17.17 12.73
C LYS A 178 -13.46 -16.03 11.85
N LEU A 179 -12.71 -15.55 10.86
CA LEU A 179 -13.14 -14.46 9.96
C LEU A 179 -13.62 -14.95 8.58
N GLY A 180 -13.62 -16.26 8.35
CA GLY A 180 -14.06 -16.85 7.08
C GLY A 180 -13.13 -16.60 5.89
N VAL A 181 -11.95 -15.98 6.12
CA VAL A 181 -10.95 -15.79 5.06
C VAL A 181 -10.10 -17.05 4.95
N SER A 182 -10.22 -17.76 3.82
CA SER A 182 -9.44 -18.96 3.56
C SER A 182 -7.95 -18.62 3.35
N ARG A 183 -7.05 -19.58 3.66
CA ARG A 183 -5.61 -19.43 3.36
C ARG A 183 -5.36 -19.21 1.87
N ALA A 184 -6.16 -19.85 1.01
CA ALA A 184 -6.13 -19.68 -0.43
C ALA A 184 -6.43 -18.23 -0.84
N ALA A 185 -7.39 -17.55 -0.18
CA ALA A 185 -7.68 -16.15 -0.48
C ALA A 185 -6.52 -15.21 -0.09
N VAL A 186 -5.86 -15.45 1.04
CA VAL A 186 -4.66 -14.70 1.46
C VAL A 186 -3.54 -14.92 0.44
N PHE A 187 -3.27 -16.19 0.09
CA PHE A 187 -2.26 -16.53 -0.91
C PHE A 187 -2.54 -15.91 -2.28
N ALA A 188 -3.79 -16.00 -2.76
CA ALA A 188 -4.19 -15.39 -4.04
C ALA A 188 -4.00 -13.87 -4.01
N SER A 189 -4.33 -13.21 -2.89
CA SER A 189 -4.13 -11.75 -2.76
C SER A 189 -2.64 -11.39 -2.76
N SER A 190 -1.81 -12.17 -2.08
CA SER A 190 -0.35 -12.01 -2.10
C SER A 190 0.24 -12.24 -3.50
N LEU A 191 -0.25 -13.26 -4.22
CA LEU A 191 0.18 -13.53 -5.59
C LEU A 191 -0.18 -12.37 -6.52
N VAL A 192 -1.38 -11.80 -6.39
CA VAL A 192 -1.77 -10.60 -7.15
C VAL A 192 -0.81 -9.45 -6.84
N ALA A 193 -0.46 -9.20 -5.57
CA ALA A 193 0.50 -8.16 -5.22
C ALA A 193 1.87 -8.39 -5.87
N VAL A 194 2.39 -9.62 -5.85
CA VAL A 194 3.66 -9.98 -6.52
C VAL A 194 3.59 -9.75 -8.03
N ILE A 195 2.46 -10.08 -8.67
CA ILE A 195 2.24 -9.81 -10.10
C ILE A 195 2.26 -8.32 -10.38
N VAL A 196 1.60 -7.49 -9.56
CA VAL A 196 1.57 -6.03 -9.75
C VAL A 196 2.98 -5.44 -9.65
N VAL A 197 3.79 -5.86 -8.68
CA VAL A 197 5.20 -5.44 -8.56
C VAL A 197 6.02 -5.96 -9.75
N GLY A 198 5.78 -7.21 -10.18
CA GLY A 198 6.43 -7.83 -11.33
C GLY A 198 6.12 -7.14 -12.66
N ILE A 199 4.93 -6.57 -12.83
CA ILE A 199 4.58 -5.74 -14.00
C ILE A 199 5.45 -4.48 -14.02
N SER A 200 5.61 -3.78 -12.88
CA SER A 200 6.50 -2.60 -12.80
C SER A 200 7.94 -2.95 -13.14
N PHE A 201 8.45 -4.08 -12.62
CA PHE A 201 9.77 -4.61 -13.00
C PHE A 201 9.87 -4.92 -14.49
N SER A 202 8.87 -5.56 -15.07
CA SER A 202 8.85 -5.92 -16.49
C SER A 202 8.85 -4.69 -17.39
N VAL A 203 8.13 -3.64 -17.02
CA VAL A 203 8.13 -2.35 -17.74
C VAL A 203 9.50 -1.68 -17.65
N ALA A 204 10.11 -1.64 -16.46
CA ALA A 204 11.45 -1.10 -16.28
C ALA A 204 12.49 -1.86 -17.13
N ALA A 205 12.50 -3.19 -17.03
CA ALA A 205 13.39 -4.05 -17.78
C ALA A 205 13.19 -3.92 -19.30
N LEU A 206 11.94 -3.78 -19.75
CA LEU A 206 11.61 -3.55 -21.16
C LEU A 206 12.13 -2.19 -21.66
N LEU A 207 11.92 -1.12 -20.89
CA LEU A 207 12.47 0.19 -21.22
C LEU A 207 13.99 0.12 -21.33
N SER A 208 14.67 -0.47 -20.34
CA SER A 208 16.12 -0.63 -20.33
C SER A 208 16.64 -1.55 -21.43
N TYR A 209 15.87 -2.56 -21.83
CA TYR A 209 16.20 -3.46 -22.94
C TYR A 209 16.18 -2.73 -24.28
N LEU A 210 15.26 -1.77 -24.46
CA LEU A 210 15.09 -1.04 -25.71
C LEU A 210 16.06 0.15 -25.86
N VAL A 211 16.66 0.63 -24.77
CA VAL A 211 17.70 1.68 -24.81
C VAL A 211 19.00 1.08 -25.34
N ALA A 212 19.61 1.71 -26.35
CA ALA A 212 20.87 1.27 -26.93
C ALA A 212 22.02 1.14 -25.88
N PRO A 213 22.89 0.12 -25.96
CA PRO A 213 22.78 -1.05 -26.83
C PRO A 213 21.57 -1.93 -26.46
N GLN A 214 20.77 -2.31 -27.45
CA GLN A 214 19.57 -3.11 -27.20
C GLN A 214 19.93 -4.49 -26.65
N GLY A 215 19.14 -4.96 -25.70
CA GLY A 215 19.32 -6.25 -25.05
C GLY A 215 19.56 -6.19 -23.55
N PHE A 216 19.76 -7.37 -22.96
CA PHE A 216 20.19 -7.49 -21.57
C PHE A 216 21.62 -6.98 -21.41
N SER A 217 21.80 -6.02 -20.51
CA SER A 217 23.06 -5.35 -20.24
C SER A 217 23.28 -5.16 -18.74
N CYS A 218 24.36 -4.46 -18.37
CA CYS A 218 24.64 -4.14 -16.97
C CYS A 218 23.49 -3.37 -16.28
N ARG A 219 22.65 -2.67 -17.05
CA ARG A 219 21.59 -1.78 -16.54
C ARG A 219 20.45 -2.55 -15.88
N HIS A 220 20.22 -3.79 -16.31
CA HIS A 220 19.24 -4.69 -15.71
C HIS A 220 19.68 -5.22 -14.34
N ILE A 221 20.97 -5.14 -14.00
CA ILE A 221 21.49 -5.61 -12.70
C ILE A 221 20.85 -4.85 -11.54
N PRO A 222 20.95 -3.51 -11.43
CA PRO A 222 20.31 -2.80 -10.32
C PRO A 222 18.80 -2.97 -10.29
N GLU A 223 18.12 -3.02 -11.44
CA GLU A 223 16.67 -3.29 -11.52
C GLU A 223 16.32 -4.65 -10.91
N THR A 224 17.08 -5.68 -11.28
CA THR A 224 16.91 -7.04 -10.77
C THR A 224 17.22 -7.11 -9.28
N ILE A 225 18.24 -6.40 -8.80
CA ILE A 225 18.57 -6.33 -7.37
C ILE A 225 17.44 -5.65 -6.59
N VAL A 226 16.90 -4.52 -7.06
CA VAL A 226 15.77 -3.84 -6.40
C VAL A 226 14.54 -4.75 -6.34
N PHE A 227 14.22 -5.42 -7.45
CA PHE A 227 13.11 -6.37 -7.49
C PHE A 227 13.35 -7.57 -6.55
N ALA A 228 14.56 -8.13 -6.52
CA ALA A 228 14.94 -9.21 -5.61
C ALA A 228 14.87 -8.78 -4.14
N ILE A 229 15.27 -7.54 -3.79
CA ILE A 229 15.12 -6.99 -2.44
C ILE A 229 13.65 -6.96 -2.05
N TRP A 230 12.73 -6.56 -2.94
CA TRP A 230 11.30 -6.60 -2.65
C TRP A 230 10.77 -8.02 -2.43
N LEU A 231 11.11 -8.96 -3.31
CA LEU A 231 10.69 -10.36 -3.17
C LEU A 231 11.26 -11.00 -1.90
N LEU A 232 12.53 -10.77 -1.60
CA LEU A 232 13.17 -11.27 -0.39
C LEU A 232 12.55 -10.62 0.85
N SER A 233 12.28 -9.32 0.82
CA SER A 233 11.60 -8.60 1.92
C SER A 233 10.22 -9.19 2.21
N PHE A 234 9.45 -9.52 1.16
CA PHE A 234 8.16 -10.21 1.28
C PHE A 234 8.30 -11.66 1.81
N ALA A 235 9.28 -12.41 1.33
CA ALA A 235 9.54 -13.77 1.77
C ALA A 235 9.98 -13.82 3.25
N VAL A 236 10.91 -12.95 3.65
CA VAL A 236 11.36 -12.80 5.04
C VAL A 236 10.19 -12.43 5.93
N GLU A 237 9.32 -11.49 5.53
CA GLU A 237 8.11 -11.16 6.28
C GLU A 237 7.21 -12.39 6.46
N THR A 238 6.95 -13.15 5.41
CA THR A 238 6.10 -14.35 5.47
C THR A 238 6.68 -15.39 6.43
N VAL A 239 7.99 -15.64 6.37
CA VAL A 239 8.70 -16.57 7.26
C VAL A 239 8.67 -16.04 8.71
N CYS A 240 9.00 -14.77 8.91
CA CYS A 240 8.97 -14.14 10.23
C CYS A 240 7.58 -14.18 10.85
N GLU A 241 6.51 -13.95 10.10
CA GLU A 241 5.14 -14.03 10.63
C GLU A 241 4.76 -15.44 11.10
N ILE A 242 5.34 -16.48 10.49
CA ILE A 242 5.12 -17.87 10.89
C ILE A 242 5.88 -18.20 12.18
N TYR A 243 7.15 -17.79 12.28
CA TYR A 243 8.05 -18.22 13.36
C TYR A 243 8.18 -17.23 14.53
N LEU A 244 8.02 -15.93 14.29
CA LEU A 244 8.22 -14.88 15.30
C LEU A 244 6.89 -14.47 15.93
N GLY A 245 6.84 -14.53 17.26
CA GLY A 245 5.75 -13.99 18.06
C GLY A 245 5.98 -12.51 18.39
N ARG A 246 6.28 -12.22 19.66
CA ARG A 246 6.34 -10.85 20.21
C ARG A 246 7.36 -9.91 19.53
N ARG A 247 8.40 -10.46 18.88
CA ARG A 247 9.47 -9.68 18.23
C ARG A 247 9.14 -9.28 16.78
N LEU A 248 8.07 -9.82 16.20
CA LEU A 248 7.72 -9.67 14.79
C LEU A 248 7.69 -8.23 14.30
N PHE A 249 7.03 -7.33 15.06
CA PHE A 249 6.91 -5.92 14.70
C PHE A 249 8.29 -5.25 14.51
N TRP A 250 9.19 -5.39 15.49
CA TRP A 250 10.51 -4.77 15.42
C TRP A 250 11.38 -5.39 14.34
N THR A 251 11.28 -6.70 14.12
CA THR A 251 11.99 -7.37 13.03
C THR A 251 11.54 -6.83 11.67
N ILE A 252 10.24 -6.65 11.46
CA ILE A 252 9.73 -6.15 10.19
C ILE A 252 10.03 -4.67 9.99
N PHE A 253 9.94 -3.85 11.04
CA PHE A 253 10.37 -2.45 11.00
C PHE A 253 11.83 -2.32 10.54
N TRP A 254 12.76 -3.06 11.17
CA TRP A 254 14.17 -3.01 10.78
C TRP A 254 14.42 -3.58 9.38
N LYS A 255 13.73 -4.66 9.01
CA LYS A 255 13.78 -5.23 7.65
C LYS A 255 13.35 -4.20 6.60
N ASP A 256 12.24 -3.50 6.81
CA ASP A 256 11.74 -2.49 5.88
C ASP A 256 12.68 -1.28 5.80
N ALA A 257 13.19 -0.81 6.94
CA ALA A 257 14.18 0.26 6.98
C ALA A 257 15.46 -0.10 6.21
N LEU A 258 16.02 -1.28 6.44
CA LEU A 258 17.20 -1.77 5.71
C LEU A 258 16.93 -1.95 4.21
N SER A 259 15.75 -2.48 3.85
CA SER A 259 15.35 -2.63 2.44
C SER A 259 15.23 -1.27 1.74
N ALA A 260 14.60 -0.29 2.39
CA ALA A 260 14.47 1.06 1.88
C ALA A 260 15.83 1.74 1.73
N LEU A 261 16.70 1.67 2.75
CA LEU A 261 18.06 2.21 2.69
C LEU A 261 18.89 1.56 1.57
N SER A 262 18.75 0.25 1.36
CA SER A 262 19.44 -0.47 0.27
C SER A 262 18.99 0.04 -1.10
N ILE A 263 17.68 0.26 -1.28
CA ILE A 263 17.13 0.79 -2.53
C ILE A 263 17.62 2.23 -2.77
N VAL A 264 17.61 3.08 -1.74
CA VAL A 264 18.15 4.45 -1.84
C VAL A 264 19.64 4.42 -2.21
N ALA A 265 20.43 3.53 -1.59
CA ALA A 265 21.85 3.37 -1.92
C ALA A 265 22.04 2.94 -3.39
N ILE A 266 21.22 2.02 -3.90
CA ILE A 266 21.26 1.60 -5.32
C ILE A 266 20.93 2.78 -6.24
N ILE A 267 19.91 3.58 -5.93
CA ILE A 267 19.56 4.78 -6.70
C ILE A 267 20.73 5.77 -6.70
N LEU A 268 21.36 6.03 -5.55
CA LEU A 268 22.52 6.92 -5.46
C LEU A 268 23.71 6.41 -6.26
N LEU A 269 23.99 5.10 -6.24
CA LEU A 269 25.04 4.49 -7.05
C LEU A 269 24.78 4.62 -8.56
N ILE A 270 23.52 4.47 -8.97
CA ILE A 270 23.07 4.72 -10.34
C ILE A 270 23.31 6.17 -10.74
N GLN A 271 22.90 7.12 -9.89
CA GLN A 271 23.05 8.56 -10.15
C GLN A 271 24.51 9.02 -10.12
N TRP A 272 25.37 8.37 -9.33
CA TRP A 272 26.83 8.55 -9.38
C TRP A 272 27.42 8.03 -10.71
N GLY A 273 26.64 7.34 -11.55
CA GLY A 273 27.09 6.93 -12.87
C GLY A 273 27.95 5.68 -12.82
N ILE A 274 27.72 4.77 -11.86
CA ILE A 274 28.38 3.45 -11.88
C ILE A 274 28.11 2.68 -13.18
N MET A 275 26.98 2.99 -13.84
CA MET A 275 26.60 2.44 -15.15
C MET A 275 27.29 3.12 -16.34
N ASN A 276 28.07 4.18 -16.13
CA ASN A 276 28.84 4.86 -17.18
C ASN A 276 30.18 4.17 -17.49
N ARG A 277 30.24 2.84 -17.38
CA ARG A 277 31.43 2.04 -17.69
C ARG A 277 31.32 1.44 -19.09
N CYS A 278 32.44 1.27 -19.79
CA CYS A 278 32.45 0.71 -21.15
C CYS A 278 31.75 -0.66 -21.26
N SER A 279 31.81 -1.49 -20.21
CA SER A 279 31.14 -2.80 -20.17
C SER A 279 29.61 -2.71 -20.28
N CYS A 280 29.01 -1.65 -19.77
CA CYS A 280 27.59 -1.37 -19.90
C CYS A 280 27.20 -1.01 -21.34
N TRP A 281 28.12 -0.35 -22.04
CA TRP A 281 27.96 0.17 -23.39
C TRP A 281 28.35 -0.81 -24.48
N SER A 282 29.10 -1.85 -24.15
CA SER A 282 29.47 -2.95 -25.05
C SER A 282 28.69 -4.23 -24.78
N ARG A 283 27.71 -4.20 -23.87
CA ARG A 283 26.95 -5.38 -23.43
C ARG A 283 27.89 -6.50 -22.98
N TRP A 284 28.75 -6.17 -22.01
CA TRP A 284 29.85 -7.02 -21.52
C TRP A 284 30.81 -7.49 -22.61
N GLY A 285 31.04 -6.66 -23.64
CA GLY A 285 31.92 -6.96 -24.76
C GLY A 285 31.29 -7.81 -25.87
N SER A 286 30.03 -8.23 -25.75
CA SER A 286 29.33 -8.98 -26.80
C SER A 286 29.00 -8.13 -28.04
N THR A 287 29.03 -6.82 -27.91
CA THR A 287 28.77 -5.87 -28.99
C THR A 287 29.83 -4.77 -29.01
N GLY A 288 29.96 -4.04 -30.12
CA GLY A 288 30.82 -2.86 -30.19
C GLY A 288 30.46 -1.80 -29.13
N LEU A 289 31.32 -0.80 -28.94
CA LEU A 289 31.04 0.27 -28.00
C LEU A 289 29.91 1.17 -28.53
N HIS A 290 28.76 1.22 -27.86
CA HIS A 290 27.60 2.00 -28.28
C HIS A 290 27.51 3.34 -27.54
N LEU A 291 28.35 4.30 -27.91
CA LEU A 291 28.30 5.63 -27.28
C LEU A 291 27.15 6.47 -27.83
N PRO A 292 26.47 7.27 -26.99
CA PRO A 292 25.35 8.13 -27.42
C PRO A 292 25.76 9.21 -28.44
N GLN A 293 27.05 9.53 -28.54
CA GLN A 293 27.60 10.49 -29.51
C GLN A 293 27.72 9.92 -30.93
N MET A 294 27.62 8.60 -31.12
CA MET A 294 27.74 7.99 -32.44
C MET A 294 26.49 8.30 -33.28
N THR A 295 26.69 8.84 -34.49
CA THR A 295 25.62 9.34 -35.37
C THR A 295 24.56 8.28 -35.69
N GLY A 296 24.97 7.03 -35.93
CA GLY A 296 24.06 5.91 -36.18
C GLY A 296 23.19 5.54 -34.97
N LEU A 297 23.66 5.78 -33.75
CA LEU A 297 22.94 5.45 -32.52
C LEU A 297 22.05 6.58 -32.04
N LYS A 298 22.50 7.82 -32.27
CA LYS A 298 21.76 9.04 -31.92
C LYS A 298 20.34 8.99 -32.50
N GLY A 299 20.20 8.65 -33.78
CA GLY A 299 18.89 8.55 -34.45
C GLY A 299 17.96 7.53 -33.79
N ASN A 300 18.45 6.32 -33.55
CA ASN A 300 17.67 5.24 -32.93
C ASN A 300 17.28 5.57 -31.48
N LEU A 301 18.19 6.13 -30.69
CA LEU A 301 17.93 6.52 -29.31
C LEU A 301 16.88 7.63 -29.25
N MET A 302 17.01 8.67 -30.08
CA MET A 302 16.04 9.76 -30.11
C MET A 302 14.67 9.30 -30.63
N HIS A 303 14.63 8.39 -31.60
CA HIS A 303 13.38 7.78 -32.05
C HIS A 303 12.69 7.02 -30.91
N PHE A 304 13.43 6.19 -30.17
CA PHE A 304 12.91 5.49 -29.00
C PHE A 304 12.34 6.46 -27.96
N ILE A 305 13.11 7.48 -27.57
CA ILE A 305 12.72 8.44 -26.54
C ILE A 305 11.49 9.26 -26.95
N ARG A 306 11.41 9.68 -28.22
CA ARG A 306 10.32 10.53 -28.71
C ARG A 306 9.05 9.75 -29.05
N HIS A 307 9.18 8.54 -29.58
CA HIS A 307 8.07 7.82 -30.19
C HIS A 307 7.72 6.49 -29.54
N VAL A 308 8.57 5.90 -28.69
CA VAL A 308 8.32 4.56 -28.12
C VAL A 308 8.16 4.64 -26.61
N ALA A 309 9.12 5.23 -25.91
CA ALA A 309 9.11 5.34 -24.44
C ALA A 309 7.82 5.99 -23.89
N PRO A 310 7.27 7.08 -24.46
CA PRO A 310 6.05 7.71 -23.95
C PRO A 310 4.84 6.77 -23.97
N TRP A 311 4.71 5.92 -25.01
CA TRP A 311 3.61 4.97 -25.11
C TRP A 311 3.75 3.82 -24.13
N ILE A 312 4.97 3.29 -23.94
CA ILE A 312 5.23 2.26 -22.92
C ILE A 312 4.89 2.78 -21.53
N VAL A 313 5.35 4.00 -21.22
CA VAL A 313 5.07 4.69 -19.96
C VAL A 313 3.57 4.91 -19.77
N LEU A 314 2.87 5.45 -20.77
CA LEU A 314 1.43 5.69 -20.72
C LEU A 314 0.66 4.38 -20.51
N ALA A 315 1.01 3.33 -21.26
CA ALA A 315 0.40 2.01 -21.12
C ALA A 315 0.60 1.43 -19.70
N ALA A 316 1.79 1.59 -19.13
CA ALA A 316 2.08 1.15 -17.77
C ALA A 316 1.28 1.91 -16.72
N ILE A 317 1.18 3.25 -16.84
CA ILE A 317 0.36 4.09 -15.94
C ILE A 317 -1.11 3.68 -16.03
N VAL A 318 -1.66 3.57 -17.25
CA VAL A 318 -3.06 3.15 -17.47
C VAL A 318 -3.32 1.77 -16.88
N LEU A 319 -2.39 0.82 -17.06
CA LEU A 319 -2.48 -0.52 -16.50
C LEU A 319 -2.54 -0.49 -14.96
N HIS A 320 -1.65 0.25 -14.31
CA HIS A 320 -1.67 0.39 -12.86
C HIS A 320 -2.94 1.08 -12.34
N LEU A 321 -3.40 2.16 -12.99
CA LEU A 321 -4.67 2.80 -12.63
C LEU A 321 -5.86 1.86 -12.76
N ARG A 322 -5.91 1.05 -13.84
CA ARG A 322 -6.94 0.02 -14.01
C ARG A 322 -6.88 -1.03 -12.91
N LEU A 323 -5.70 -1.46 -12.50
CA LEU A 323 -5.53 -2.39 -11.38
C LEU A 323 -6.02 -1.77 -10.07
N CYS A 324 -5.73 -0.50 -9.80
CA CYS A 324 -6.29 0.22 -8.65
C CYS A 324 -7.81 0.21 -8.67
N VAL A 325 -8.42 0.61 -9.78
CA VAL A 325 -9.87 0.63 -9.95
C VAL A 325 -10.45 -0.77 -9.77
N ALA A 326 -9.82 -1.81 -10.32
CA ALA A 326 -10.26 -3.18 -10.16
C ALA A 326 -10.21 -3.66 -8.70
N VAL A 327 -9.16 -3.31 -7.94
CA VAL A 327 -9.07 -3.62 -6.51
C VAL A 327 -10.14 -2.86 -5.73
N VAL A 328 -10.30 -1.55 -5.97
CA VAL A 328 -11.32 -0.73 -5.34
C VAL A 328 -12.73 -1.27 -5.61
N TRP A 329 -12.99 -1.65 -6.86
CA TRP A 329 -14.26 -2.24 -7.29
C TRP A 329 -14.52 -3.59 -6.62
N LYS A 330 -13.52 -4.48 -6.61
CA LYS A 330 -13.63 -5.81 -5.98
C LYS A 330 -13.93 -5.72 -4.49
N TYR A 331 -13.33 -4.74 -3.82
CA TYR A 331 -13.50 -4.52 -2.37
C TYR A 331 -14.44 -3.34 -2.08
N TRP A 332 -15.34 -3.00 -3.00
CA TRP A 332 -16.17 -1.79 -2.91
C TRP A 332 -16.98 -1.74 -1.62
N ASP A 333 -17.53 -2.87 -1.16
CA ASP A 333 -18.28 -2.93 0.09
C ASP A 333 -17.42 -2.57 1.31
N ALA A 334 -16.13 -2.94 1.31
CA ALA A 334 -15.19 -2.50 2.33
C ALA A 334 -14.88 -1.01 2.19
N PHE A 335 -14.62 -0.52 0.96
CA PHE A 335 -14.39 0.90 0.69
C PHE A 335 -15.57 1.79 1.08
N ARG A 336 -16.82 1.34 0.91
CA ARG A 336 -18.01 2.08 1.37
C ARG A 336 -17.95 2.39 2.86
N VAL A 337 -17.52 1.43 3.67
CA VAL A 337 -17.37 1.60 5.12
C VAL A 337 -16.24 2.58 5.44
N PHE A 338 -15.24 2.73 4.57
CA PHE A 338 -14.16 3.70 4.74
C PHE A 338 -14.51 5.11 4.22
N ILE A 339 -15.47 5.25 3.32
CA ILE A 339 -15.90 6.52 2.70
C ILE A 339 -17.13 7.14 3.39
N GLN A 340 -17.73 6.43 4.34
CA GLN A 340 -18.92 6.90 5.05
C GLN A 340 -18.62 8.18 5.87
N ARG A 341 -19.51 9.17 5.76
CA ARG A 341 -19.45 10.43 6.53
C ARG A 341 -20.07 10.28 7.91
N ASP A 342 -19.72 11.22 8.79
CA ASP A 342 -20.24 11.38 10.15
C ASP A 342 -21.76 11.59 10.22
N ASP A 343 -22.39 12.11 9.16
CA ASP A 343 -23.84 12.33 9.09
C ASP A 343 -24.63 11.05 8.78
N GLY A 344 -23.98 9.89 8.75
CA GLY A 344 -24.58 8.60 8.40
C GLY A 344 -24.94 8.50 6.91
N ALA A 345 -24.86 9.60 6.14
CA ALA A 345 -25.12 9.61 4.73
C ALA A 345 -23.88 9.09 3.97
N SER A 346 -24.11 8.07 3.14
CA SER A 346 -23.16 7.77 2.07
C SER A 346 -23.16 8.96 1.11
N ASN A 347 -21.99 9.56 0.82
CA ASN A 347 -21.84 10.58 -0.24
C ASN A 347 -22.39 10.13 -1.60
N LEU A 348 -22.56 8.81 -1.78
CA LEU A 348 -23.22 8.20 -2.92
C LEU A 348 -24.56 7.65 -2.41
N GLY A 349 -25.63 8.43 -2.48
CA GLY A 349 -26.99 8.01 -2.12
C GLY A 349 -27.50 6.86 -3.01
N TRP A 350 -27.00 5.66 -2.75
CA TRP A 350 -27.27 4.45 -3.53
C TRP A 350 -27.76 3.35 -2.58
N GLU A 351 -29.06 3.39 -2.30
CA GLU A 351 -29.78 2.15 -2.03
C GLU A 351 -29.55 1.23 -3.23
N ARG A 352 -28.95 0.07 -2.97
CA ARG A 352 -28.96 -1.02 -3.95
C ARG A 352 -30.43 -1.44 -4.06
N SER A 353 -31.17 -0.91 -5.03
CA SER A 353 -32.49 -1.45 -5.35
C SER A 353 -32.32 -2.95 -5.57
N GLY A 354 -33.15 -3.74 -4.88
CA GLY A 354 -32.97 -5.17 -4.62
C GLY A 354 -32.23 -6.02 -5.65
N ARG A 355 -31.35 -6.88 -5.13
CA ARG A 355 -31.06 -8.20 -5.70
C ARG A 355 -31.04 -9.22 -4.60
#